data_AF-A0A968D6G5-F1
#
_entry.id   AF-A0A968D6G5-F1
#
_cell.length_a   1.000
_cell.length_b   1.000
_cell.length_c   1.000
_cell.angle_alpha   90.00
_cell.angle_beta   90.00
_cell.angle_gamma   90.00
#
_symmetry.space_group_name_H-M   'P 1'
#
loop_
_entity.id
_entity.type
_entity.pdbx_description
1 polymer ?
#
loop_
_entity_poly.entity_id
_entity_poly.type
_entity_poly.pdbx_seq_one_letter_code
_entity_poly.pdbx_strand_id
1 'polypeptide(L)'
;MLKAALFIVLGVVAGAGLATLLDREPMPDFGAGATAINANLGPDGDLRRRLAALEAALAEETSRREGLEAGLAQLEEQLGGLASQETAGATSITNLNEDIVINSAVEGVTGPRGTRFAAIREMRSPENRLNRLIEAGFSPEQAQSLIDREAQMRMDMMNASYEARRQGESFNPMDVQRESQADLRAELGTDAYERYLEATGQPTSVNVFEVIDNSAGQAAGLQPGDEIVGYNGARVYSLRDLQALTIDGEPGESVAVDIVRDGQPMQIYMPRGPLGITGGGRGRGTATAVYVP
;
A
#
# COMPACT_ATOMS: atom_id res chain seq x y z
N MET A 1 44.24 12.47 -17.32
CA MET A 1 43.58 11.96 -18.54
C MET A 1 42.91 10.65 -18.14
N LEU A 2 41.61 10.37 -18.23
CA LEU A 2 40.43 11.04 -18.78
C LEU A 2 39.21 10.39 -18.04
N LYS A 3 38.13 11.14 -17.83
CA LYS A 3 36.88 10.72 -17.18
C LYS A 3 35.85 10.18 -18.20
N ALA A 4 34.90 9.40 -17.67
CA ALA A 4 33.43 9.46 -17.92
C ALA A 4 32.70 8.59 -18.98
N ALA A 5 31.48 8.23 -18.54
CA ALA A 5 30.23 7.90 -19.27
C ALA A 5 30.08 6.44 -19.77
N LEU A 6 28.91 5.80 -19.79
CA LEU A 6 27.51 6.26 -19.81
C LEU A 6 26.57 5.09 -19.43
N PHE A 7 25.43 5.42 -18.83
CA PHE A 7 24.29 4.57 -18.49
C PHE A 7 23.24 4.48 -19.64
N ILE A 8 22.24 3.60 -19.44
CA ILE A 8 20.81 3.64 -19.87
C ILE A 8 20.32 2.79 -21.09
N VAL A 9 19.26 2.01 -20.78
CA VAL A 9 18.02 1.61 -21.52
C VAL A 9 17.94 0.22 -22.18
N LEU A 10 17.11 -0.65 -21.58
CA LEU A 10 16.17 -1.57 -22.27
C LEU A 10 14.97 -1.73 -21.31
N GLY A 11 13.70 -1.50 -21.64
CA GLY A 11 13.04 -1.52 -22.94
C GLY A 11 11.88 -2.53 -22.83
N VAL A 12 10.72 -2.00 -22.43
CA VAL A 12 9.40 -2.62 -22.27
C VAL A 12 9.07 -3.67 -23.35
N VAL A 13 8.80 -4.90 -22.92
CA VAL A 13 8.09 -5.93 -23.70
C VAL A 13 6.91 -6.39 -22.88
N ALA A 14 5.70 -6.07 -23.32
CA ALA A 14 4.50 -6.90 -23.25
C ALA A 14 3.26 -6.05 -23.56
N GLY A 15 3.08 -5.73 -24.84
CA GLY A 15 1.73 -5.66 -25.38
C GLY A 15 1.34 -7.07 -25.83
N ALA A 16 0.16 -7.55 -25.42
CA ALA A 16 -0.69 -8.45 -26.22
C ALA A 16 -1.92 -8.89 -25.42
N GLY A 17 -3.11 -8.59 -25.96
CA GLY A 17 -4.40 -9.13 -25.53
C GLY A 17 -5.22 -8.12 -24.73
N LEU A 18 -6.40 -7.67 -25.12
CA LEU A 18 -7.33 -8.09 -26.15
C LEU A 18 -7.89 -6.84 -26.85
N ALA A 19 -7.61 -6.71 -28.14
CA ALA A 19 -8.39 -5.88 -29.05
C ALA A 19 -9.08 -6.83 -30.03
N THR A 20 -10.31 -7.22 -29.71
CA THR A 20 -11.24 -7.80 -30.68
C THR A 20 -12.59 -7.17 -30.46
N LEU A 21 -12.87 -6.08 -31.17
CA LEU A 21 -13.95 -5.97 -32.17
C LEU A 21 -14.14 -4.49 -32.54
N LEU A 22 -14.51 -4.25 -33.81
CA LEU A 22 -14.96 -2.98 -34.41
C LEU A 22 -13.88 -2.17 -35.15
N ASP A 23 -13.48 -2.73 -36.29
CA ASP A 23 -13.41 -2.10 -37.62
C ASP A 23 -13.72 -0.58 -37.70
N ARG A 24 -12.73 0.26 -38.04
CA ARG A 24 -12.64 0.92 -39.38
C ARG A 24 -11.60 2.06 -39.50
N GLU A 25 -11.02 2.09 -40.70
CA GLU A 25 -10.27 3.15 -41.43
C GLU A 25 -8.72 3.14 -41.33
N PRO A 26 -8.00 3.28 -42.47
CA PRO A 26 -6.55 3.07 -42.58
C PRO A 26 -5.72 4.24 -42.04
N MET A 27 -4.65 3.90 -41.32
CA MET A 27 -3.63 4.84 -40.84
C MET A 27 -2.91 5.54 -42.01
N PRO A 28 -2.69 6.86 -41.97
CA PRO A 28 -1.71 7.52 -42.80
C PRO A 28 -0.28 7.21 -42.33
N ASP A 29 0.57 6.92 -43.32
CA ASP A 29 1.99 6.60 -43.23
C ASP A 29 2.81 7.70 -42.51
N PHE A 30 3.56 7.32 -41.48
CA PHE A 30 4.55 8.20 -40.85
C PHE A 30 5.87 8.10 -41.60
N GLY A 31 6.01 8.94 -42.64
CA GLY A 31 7.27 9.16 -43.31
C GLY A 31 8.34 9.67 -42.32
N ALA A 32 9.37 8.87 -42.14
CA ALA A 32 10.62 9.26 -41.48
C ALA A 32 11.23 10.50 -42.16
N GLY A 33 11.61 11.50 -41.37
CA GLY A 33 12.19 12.74 -41.89
C GLY A 33 12.80 13.63 -40.82
N ALA A 34 13.70 13.07 -40.01
CA ALA A 34 14.66 13.89 -39.26
C ALA A 34 15.65 14.51 -40.25
N THR A 35 15.56 15.82 -40.49
CA THR A 35 16.70 16.61 -40.96
C THR A 35 16.58 18.06 -40.51
N ALA A 36 17.64 18.54 -39.88
CA ALA A 36 17.80 19.86 -39.31
C ALA A 36 17.58 20.98 -40.34
N ILE A 37 16.92 22.06 -39.91
CA ILE A 37 17.15 23.39 -40.51
C ILE A 37 17.52 24.35 -39.39
N ASN A 38 18.82 24.56 -39.29
CA ASN A 38 19.46 25.65 -38.58
C ASN A 38 19.11 26.95 -39.33
N ALA A 39 17.95 27.55 -39.02
CA ALA A 39 17.59 28.88 -39.49
C ALA A 39 17.76 29.85 -38.31
N ASN A 40 18.77 30.71 -38.42
CA ASN A 40 19.06 31.82 -37.52
C ASN A 40 17.84 32.75 -37.41
N LEU A 41 16.97 32.45 -36.46
CA LEU A 41 15.81 33.26 -36.10
C LEU A 41 16.19 33.96 -34.80
N GLY A 42 16.19 35.29 -34.82
CA GLY A 42 16.53 36.11 -33.66
C GLY A 42 15.70 35.76 -32.41
N PRO A 43 16.04 36.32 -31.24
CA PRO A 43 15.45 35.96 -29.94
C PRO A 43 13.90 35.98 -29.93
N ASP A 44 13.28 36.84 -30.75
CA ASP A 44 11.83 36.94 -30.88
C ASP A 44 11.17 35.75 -31.61
N GLY A 45 11.90 35.08 -32.52
CA GLY A 45 11.41 33.92 -33.27
C GLY A 45 11.43 32.61 -32.48
N ASP A 46 12.31 32.51 -31.48
CA ASP A 46 12.33 31.38 -30.54
C ASP A 46 11.22 31.54 -29.49
N LEU A 47 10.99 32.76 -29.00
CA LEU A 47 9.89 33.08 -28.09
C LEU A 47 8.52 32.79 -28.70
N ARG A 48 8.26 33.21 -29.94
CA ARG A 48 6.99 32.91 -30.63
C ARG A 48 6.73 31.42 -30.80
N ARG A 49 7.77 30.63 -31.08
CA ARG A 49 7.66 29.16 -31.17
C ARG A 49 7.37 28.52 -29.82
N ARG A 50 8.03 28.98 -28.74
CA ARG A 50 7.74 28.50 -27.38
C ARG A 50 6.33 28.86 -26.93
N LEU A 51 5.85 30.05 -27.27
CA LEU A 51 4.50 30.51 -26.94
C LEU A 51 3.44 29.67 -27.67
N ALA A 52 3.62 29.43 -28.98
CA ALA A 52 2.73 28.55 -29.73
C ALA A 52 2.75 27.09 -29.22
N ALA A 53 3.90 26.57 -28.80
CA ALA A 53 4.01 25.25 -28.19
C ALA A 53 3.29 25.16 -26.82
N LEU A 54 3.36 26.23 -26.02
CA LEU A 54 2.65 26.31 -24.74
C LEU A 54 1.13 26.44 -24.94
N GLU A 55 0.67 27.21 -25.92
CA GLU A 55 -0.75 27.32 -26.27
C GLU A 55 -1.30 25.98 -26.77
N ALA A 56 -0.54 25.23 -27.58
CA ALA A 56 -0.93 23.89 -28.02
C ALA A 56 -1.01 22.90 -26.85
N ALA A 57 -0.02 22.92 -25.93
CA ALA A 57 -0.02 22.07 -24.74
C ALA A 57 -1.18 22.40 -23.79
N LEU A 58 -1.54 23.68 -23.65
CA LEU A 58 -2.68 24.10 -22.83
C LEU A 58 -4.01 23.62 -23.43
N ALA A 59 -4.17 23.71 -24.76
CA ALA A 59 -5.37 23.25 -25.47
C ALA A 59 -5.54 21.72 -25.42
N GLU A 60 -4.43 20.98 -25.47
CA GLU A 60 -4.44 19.53 -25.27
C GLU A 60 -4.92 19.20 -23.85
N GLU A 61 -4.46 19.96 -22.86
CA GLU A 61 -4.78 19.66 -21.46
C GLU A 61 -6.20 20.08 -21.05
N THR A 62 -6.76 21.14 -21.65
CA THR A 62 -8.19 21.44 -21.49
C THR A 62 -9.06 20.35 -22.11
N SER A 63 -8.69 19.85 -23.29
CA SER A 63 -9.43 18.76 -23.95
C SER A 63 -9.35 17.46 -23.15
N ARG A 64 -8.20 17.17 -22.54
CA ARG A 64 -8.02 15.99 -21.67
C ARG A 64 -8.89 16.10 -20.41
N ARG A 65 -9.03 17.29 -19.82
CA ARG A 65 -9.92 17.53 -18.67
C ARG A 65 -11.39 17.38 -19.03
N GLU A 66 -11.82 17.96 -20.15
CA GLU A 66 -13.21 17.81 -20.63
C GLU A 66 -13.57 16.34 -20.88
N GLY A 67 -12.63 15.55 -21.42
CA GLY A 67 -12.81 14.11 -21.59
C GLY A 67 -12.94 13.35 -20.26
N LEU A 68 -12.17 13.74 -19.24
CA LEU A 68 -12.27 13.15 -17.90
C LEU A 68 -13.59 13.52 -17.19
N GLU A 69 -14.05 14.76 -17.34
CA GLU A 69 -15.35 15.21 -16.82
C GLU A 69 -16.52 14.49 -17.47
N ALA A 70 -16.48 14.29 -18.79
CA ALA A 70 -17.47 13.51 -19.51
C ALA A 70 -17.48 12.03 -19.07
N GLY A 71 -16.30 11.44 -18.84
CA GLY A 71 -16.17 10.08 -18.31
C GLY A 71 -16.73 9.93 -16.89
N LEU A 72 -16.54 10.94 -16.03
CA LEU A 72 -17.11 10.98 -14.68
C LEU A 72 -18.63 11.06 -14.71
N ALA A 73 -19.20 11.90 -15.57
CA ALA A 73 -20.65 12.01 -15.74
C ALA A 73 -21.28 10.68 -16.19
N GLN A 74 -20.64 9.97 -17.13
CA GLN A 74 -21.11 8.66 -17.59
C GLN A 74 -21.02 7.59 -16.50
N LEU A 75 -19.97 7.61 -15.68
CA LEU A 75 -19.84 6.70 -14.53
C LEU A 75 -20.91 6.96 -13.47
N GLU A 76 -21.24 8.23 -13.23
CA GLU A 76 -22.27 8.64 -12.28
C GLU A 76 -23.67 8.19 -12.73
N GLU A 77 -23.97 8.27 -14.02
CA GLU A 77 -25.20 7.74 -14.61
C GLU A 77 -25.31 6.21 -14.47
N GLN A 78 -24.21 5.48 -14.75
CA GLN A 78 -24.17 4.02 -14.55
C GLN A 78 -24.37 3.63 -13.07
N LEU A 79 -23.83 4.41 -12.14
CA LEU A 79 -24.01 4.20 -10.71
C LEU A 79 -25.44 4.51 -10.24
N GLY A 80 -26.09 5.52 -10.81
CA GLY A 80 -27.50 5.83 -10.56
C GLY A 80 -28.46 4.71 -11.04
N GLY A 81 -28.15 4.10 -12.18
CA GLY A 81 -28.88 2.94 -12.71
C GLY A 81 -28.72 1.66 -11.87
N LEU A 82 -27.57 1.47 -11.23
CA LEU A 82 -27.33 0.31 -10.34
C LEU A 82 -28.02 0.48 -8.98
N ALA A 83 -28.08 1.71 -8.44
CA ALA A 83 -28.75 2.00 -7.17
C ALA A 83 -30.28 1.79 -7.23
N SER A 84 -30.89 1.91 -8.41
CA SER A 84 -32.32 1.66 -8.62
C SER A 84 -32.67 0.17 -8.75
N GLN A 85 -31.68 -0.72 -8.91
CA GLN A 85 -31.88 -2.17 -8.85
C GLN A 85 -31.81 -2.73 -7.41
N GLU A 86 -31.03 -2.11 -6.51
CA GLU A 86 -30.94 -2.55 -5.11
C GLU A 86 -32.18 -2.21 -4.27
N THR A 87 -32.95 -1.17 -4.62
CA THR A 87 -34.16 -0.79 -3.87
C THR A 87 -35.34 -1.73 -4.08
N ALA A 88 -35.36 -2.52 -5.16
CA ALA A 88 -36.37 -3.55 -5.40
C ALA A 88 -36.16 -4.82 -4.53
N GLY A 89 -34.96 -5.02 -3.98
CA GLY A 89 -34.63 -6.15 -3.11
C GLY A 89 -34.84 -5.91 -1.61
N ALA A 90 -35.01 -4.65 -1.19
CA ALA A 90 -34.99 -4.27 0.23
C ALA A 90 -36.37 -4.18 0.91
N THR A 91 -37.49 -4.45 0.22
CA THR A 91 -38.85 -4.34 0.80
C THR A 91 -39.28 -5.57 1.63
N SER A 92 -38.37 -6.45 2.07
CA SER A 92 -38.73 -7.66 2.83
C SER A 92 -38.21 -7.73 4.27
N ILE A 93 -37.70 -6.64 4.84
CA ILE A 93 -37.41 -6.59 6.29
C ILE A 93 -38.12 -5.41 6.93
N THR A 94 -39.43 -5.58 7.07
CA THR A 94 -40.27 -4.82 7.97
C THR A 94 -39.97 -5.20 9.42
N ASN A 95 -39.88 -4.17 10.27
CA ASN A 95 -40.17 -4.20 11.72
C ASN A 95 -39.12 -4.86 12.64
N LEU A 96 -38.41 -4.03 13.41
CA LEU A 96 -38.69 -3.78 14.84
C LEU A 96 -37.58 -2.91 15.46
N ASN A 97 -38.02 -1.96 16.28
CA ASN A 97 -37.30 -1.19 17.31
C ASN A 97 -36.78 0.21 16.93
N GLU A 98 -37.70 1.16 17.15
CA GLU A 98 -37.46 2.51 17.63
C GLU A 98 -36.54 2.50 18.85
N ASP A 99 -35.42 3.19 18.75
CA ASP A 99 -34.90 4.17 19.73
C ASP A 99 -33.45 4.47 19.37
N ILE A 100 -33.21 5.67 18.86
CA ILE A 100 -32.05 6.55 19.10
C ILE A 100 -32.30 7.79 18.25
N VAL A 101 -32.84 8.82 18.89
CA VAL A 101 -32.86 10.19 18.38
C VAL A 101 -31.51 10.79 18.74
N ILE A 102 -30.61 10.95 17.75
CA ILE A 102 -29.51 11.91 17.85
C ILE A 102 -29.77 12.99 16.82
N ASN A 103 -30.18 14.15 17.31
CA ASN A 103 -30.22 15.39 16.53
C ASN A 103 -28.78 15.75 16.12
N SER A 104 -28.41 15.44 14.87
CA SER A 104 -27.25 16.05 14.21
C SER A 104 -27.75 16.98 13.11
N ALA A 105 -28.11 18.20 13.51
CA ALA A 105 -28.24 19.32 12.59
C ALA A 105 -26.83 19.80 12.21
N VAL A 106 -26.26 19.16 11.19
CA VAL A 106 -25.23 19.76 10.32
C VAL A 106 -25.64 19.39 8.90
N GLU A 107 -26.20 20.38 8.20
CA GLU A 107 -26.65 20.27 6.82
C GLU A 107 -25.46 20.00 5.88
N GLY A 108 -25.66 19.03 4.99
CA GLY A 108 -24.90 18.90 3.75
C GLY A 108 -23.87 17.77 3.74
N VAL A 109 -24.09 16.80 2.86
CA VAL A 109 -23.24 15.63 2.54
C VAL A 109 -23.49 14.39 3.40
N THR A 110 -24.69 13.81 3.29
CA THR A 110 -24.97 12.43 3.73
C THR A 110 -25.50 11.60 2.57
N GLY A 111 -24.59 11.16 1.69
CA GLY A 111 -24.81 9.97 0.86
C GLY A 111 -24.10 8.76 1.49
N PRO A 112 -24.45 7.51 1.13
CA PRO A 112 -23.82 6.28 1.63
C PRO A 112 -22.31 6.14 1.32
N ARG A 113 -21.73 7.06 0.55
CA ARG A 113 -20.28 7.23 0.39
C ARG A 113 -19.64 8.03 1.53
N GLY A 114 -20.34 8.99 2.13
CA GLY A 114 -19.83 9.84 3.22
C GLY A 114 -19.64 9.08 4.55
N THR A 115 -20.48 8.09 4.82
CA THR A 115 -20.39 7.27 6.04
C THR A 115 -19.16 6.37 6.08
N ARG A 116 -18.69 5.84 4.94
CA ARG A 116 -17.42 5.06 4.89
C ARG A 116 -16.19 5.95 5.11
N PHE A 117 -16.16 7.16 4.54
CA PHE A 117 -15.06 8.10 4.75
C PHE A 117 -15.06 8.73 6.15
N ALA A 118 -16.24 8.98 6.72
CA ALA A 118 -16.38 9.41 8.11
C ALA A 118 -15.88 8.33 9.08
N ALA A 119 -16.29 7.07 8.92
CA ALA A 119 -15.81 5.96 9.75
C ALA A 119 -14.29 5.74 9.63
N ILE A 120 -13.71 5.86 8.43
CA ILE A 120 -12.24 5.77 8.23
C ILE A 120 -11.50 6.97 8.87
N ARG A 121 -12.10 8.17 8.90
CA ARG A 121 -11.57 9.36 9.56
C ARG A 121 -11.69 9.26 11.09
N GLU A 122 -12.78 8.69 11.58
CA GLU A 122 -13.13 8.53 12.99
C GLU A 122 -12.30 7.42 13.67
N MET A 123 -11.95 6.35 12.95
CA MET A 123 -10.93 5.36 13.38
C MET A 123 -9.53 5.95 13.55
N ARG A 124 -9.26 7.11 12.94
CA ARG A 124 -7.98 7.86 13.05
C ARG A 124 -8.06 9.00 14.06
N SER A 125 -9.19 9.19 14.77
CA SER A 125 -9.28 10.21 15.81
C SER A 125 -8.31 9.86 16.95
N PRO A 126 -7.57 10.85 17.50
CA PRO A 126 -6.67 10.64 18.63
C PRO A 126 -7.36 10.03 19.86
N GLU A 127 -8.62 10.41 20.10
CA GLU A 127 -9.43 9.98 21.25
C GLU A 127 -9.75 8.48 21.18
N ASN A 128 -10.06 7.97 19.99
CA ASN A 128 -10.31 6.54 19.76
C ASN A 128 -9.02 5.69 19.80
N ARG A 129 -7.84 6.30 19.69
CA ARG A 129 -6.56 5.59 19.86
C ARG A 129 -6.22 5.39 21.33
N LEU A 130 -6.40 6.42 22.16
CA LEU A 130 -6.14 6.33 23.59
C LEU A 130 -7.00 5.22 24.23
N ASN A 131 -8.30 5.20 23.92
CA ASN A 131 -9.22 4.18 24.44
C ASN A 131 -8.81 2.75 24.03
N ARG A 132 -8.38 2.53 22.78
CA ARG A 132 -7.90 1.21 22.32
C ARG A 132 -6.65 0.73 23.05
N LEU A 133 -5.73 1.65 23.34
CA LEU A 133 -4.52 1.31 24.11
C LEU A 133 -4.89 1.00 25.57
N ILE A 134 -5.80 1.75 26.17
CA ILE A 134 -6.28 1.45 27.52
C ILE A 134 -6.99 0.09 27.57
N GLU A 135 -7.84 -0.21 26.58
CA GLU A 135 -8.50 -1.52 26.44
C GLU A 135 -7.50 -2.68 26.25
N ALA A 136 -6.37 -2.43 25.60
CA ALA A 136 -5.26 -3.38 25.47
C ALA A 136 -4.40 -3.49 26.75
N GLY A 137 -4.78 -2.80 27.82
CA GLY A 137 -4.15 -2.88 29.13
C GLY A 137 -2.93 -1.98 29.31
N PHE A 138 -2.82 -0.88 28.55
CA PHE A 138 -1.87 0.19 28.84
C PHE A 138 -2.47 1.16 29.88
N SER A 139 -1.64 1.72 30.77
CA SER A 139 -2.11 2.81 31.63
C SER A 139 -2.44 4.06 30.79
N PRO A 140 -3.30 4.97 31.26
CA PRO A 140 -3.59 6.21 30.53
C PRO A 140 -2.34 7.04 30.23
N GLU A 141 -1.38 7.07 31.16
CA GLU A 141 -0.11 7.77 30.99
C GLU A 141 0.78 7.09 29.92
N GLN A 142 0.86 5.75 29.93
CA GLN A 142 1.60 4.99 28.92
C GLN A 142 0.96 5.09 27.54
N ALA A 143 -0.37 5.06 27.47
CA ALA A 143 -1.10 5.21 26.23
C ALA A 143 -0.87 6.59 25.62
N GLN A 144 -0.83 7.65 26.45
CA GLN A 144 -0.51 9.00 25.99
C GLN A 144 0.94 9.10 25.50
N SER A 145 1.91 8.57 26.25
CA SER A 145 3.32 8.59 25.84
C SER A 145 3.55 7.84 24.53
N LEU A 146 2.81 6.74 24.29
CA LEU A 146 2.84 5.99 23.04
C LEU A 146 2.32 6.81 21.85
N ILE A 147 1.23 7.55 22.05
CA ILE A 147 0.67 8.44 21.03
C ILE A 147 1.66 9.56 20.69
N ASP A 148 2.27 10.17 21.71
CA ASP A 148 3.24 11.24 21.54
C ASP A 148 4.51 10.72 20.83
N ARG A 149 4.97 9.52 21.21
CA ARG A 149 6.09 8.83 20.56
C ARG A 149 5.81 8.54 19.09
N GLU A 150 4.61 8.05 18.76
CA GLU A 150 4.20 7.81 17.37
C GLU A 150 4.19 9.12 16.54
N ALA A 151 3.71 10.22 17.13
CA ALA A 151 3.72 11.52 16.49
C ALA A 151 5.16 12.00 16.18
N GLN A 152 6.08 11.79 17.13
CA GLN A 152 7.49 12.09 16.93
C GLN A 152 8.10 11.25 15.81
N MET A 153 7.93 9.92 15.83
CA MET A 153 8.45 9.02 14.78
C MET A 153 7.92 9.38 13.39
N ARG A 154 6.65 9.78 13.30
CA ARG A 154 6.05 10.26 12.05
C ARG A 154 6.69 11.56 11.56
N MET A 155 7.02 12.47 12.47
CA MET A 155 7.70 13.72 12.14
C MET A 155 9.15 13.46 11.73
N ASP A 156 9.86 12.57 12.41
CA ASP A 156 11.22 12.17 12.08
C ASP A 156 11.28 11.55 10.68
N MET A 157 10.33 10.67 10.35
CA MET A 157 10.16 10.16 8.98
C MET A 157 9.90 11.29 7.97
N MET A 158 9.05 12.26 8.32
CA MET A 158 8.76 13.39 7.44
C MET A 158 10.02 14.22 7.17
N ASN A 159 10.81 14.51 8.21
CA ASN A 159 12.07 15.24 8.12
C ASN A 159 13.12 14.47 7.31
N ALA A 160 13.32 13.18 7.61
CA ALA A 160 14.26 12.32 6.88
C ALA A 160 13.90 12.23 5.39
N SER A 161 12.61 12.09 5.08
CA SER A 161 12.14 12.08 3.68
C SER A 161 12.36 13.42 2.97
N TYR A 162 12.22 14.52 3.69
CA TYR A 162 12.44 15.87 3.18
C TYR A 162 13.93 16.12 2.92
N GLU A 163 14.79 15.72 3.84
CA GLU A 163 16.24 15.86 3.73
C GLU A 163 16.82 15.03 2.59
N ALA A 164 16.44 13.76 2.47
CA ALA A 164 16.87 12.89 1.37
C ALA A 164 16.49 13.49 0.00
N ARG A 165 15.25 14.02 -0.13
CA ARG A 165 14.81 14.71 -1.35
C ARG A 165 15.64 15.96 -1.66
N ARG A 166 16.03 16.73 -0.64
CA ARG A 166 16.88 17.91 -0.81
C ARG A 166 18.30 17.56 -1.23
N GLN A 167 18.82 16.44 -0.73
CA GLN A 167 20.18 15.98 -1.00
C GLN A 167 20.28 15.15 -2.29
N GLY A 168 19.15 14.81 -2.91
CA GLY A 168 19.11 13.96 -4.10
C GLY A 168 19.41 12.49 -3.79
N GLU A 169 19.21 12.08 -2.53
CA GLU A 169 19.44 10.72 -2.04
C GLU A 169 18.17 9.88 -2.15
N SER A 170 18.34 8.56 -2.23
CA SER A 170 17.22 7.62 -2.18
C SER A 170 16.69 7.52 -0.74
N PHE A 171 15.42 7.85 -0.57
CA PHE A 171 14.71 7.61 0.69
C PHE A 171 13.93 6.31 0.61
N ASN A 172 14.26 5.35 1.47
CA ASN A 172 13.42 4.19 1.69
C ASN A 172 12.65 4.38 3.01
N PRO A 173 11.32 4.63 2.96
CA PRO A 173 10.51 4.78 4.16
C PRO A 173 10.60 3.57 5.11
N MET A 174 10.94 2.39 4.57
CA MET A 174 11.03 1.16 5.34
C MET A 174 12.20 1.14 6.32
N ASP A 175 13.29 1.83 6.02
CA ASP A 175 14.50 1.79 6.83
C ASP A 175 14.26 2.55 8.14
N VAL A 176 13.73 3.76 8.02
CA VAL A 176 13.31 4.59 9.16
C VAL A 176 12.24 3.91 10.00
N GLN A 177 11.27 3.27 9.35
CA GLN A 177 10.19 2.59 10.05
C GLN A 177 10.71 1.39 10.88
N ARG A 178 11.66 0.61 10.35
CA ARG A 178 12.25 -0.54 11.08
C ARG A 178 13.03 -0.11 12.30
N GLU A 179 13.85 0.92 12.17
CA GLU A 179 14.62 1.50 13.29
C GLU A 179 13.67 2.00 14.39
N SER A 180 12.67 2.79 14.00
CA SER A 180 11.64 3.31 14.91
C SER A 180 10.90 2.19 15.67
N GLN A 181 10.58 1.09 15.00
CA GLN A 181 9.92 -0.07 15.63
C GLN A 181 10.84 -0.84 16.57
N ALA A 182 12.13 -0.97 16.22
CA ALA A 182 13.11 -1.63 17.07
C ALA A 182 13.30 -0.85 18.39
N ASP A 183 13.40 0.47 18.31
CA ASP A 183 13.46 1.35 19.49
C ASP A 183 12.22 1.21 20.36
N LEU A 184 11.03 1.23 19.75
CA LEU A 184 9.77 1.09 20.47
C LEU A 184 9.68 -0.26 21.20
N ARG A 185 10.13 -1.34 20.56
CA ARG A 185 10.19 -2.67 21.18
C ARG A 185 11.18 -2.72 22.34
N ALA A 186 12.34 -2.08 22.20
CA ALA A 186 13.34 -2.02 23.26
C ALA A 186 12.82 -1.26 24.49
N GLU A 187 12.03 -0.19 24.29
CA GLU A 187 11.40 0.59 25.35
C GLU A 187 10.25 -0.15 26.05
N LEU A 188 9.37 -0.79 25.27
CA LEU A 188 8.16 -1.45 25.77
C LEU A 188 8.39 -2.88 26.29
N GLY A 189 9.42 -3.56 25.79
CA GLY A 189 9.56 -5.00 25.94
C GLY A 189 8.63 -5.80 25.01
N THR A 190 8.90 -7.09 24.86
CA THR A 190 8.22 -7.98 23.90
C THR A 190 6.71 -8.04 24.13
N ASP A 191 6.26 -8.32 25.35
CA ASP A 191 4.85 -8.56 25.65
C ASP A 191 4.00 -7.28 25.52
N ALA A 192 4.54 -6.13 25.94
CA ALA A 192 3.82 -4.87 25.80
C ALA A 192 3.81 -4.41 24.35
N TYR A 193 4.90 -4.64 23.59
CA TYR A 193 4.93 -4.37 22.17
C TYR A 193 3.89 -5.20 21.39
N GLU A 194 3.71 -6.49 21.70
CA GLU A 194 2.66 -7.32 21.08
C GLU A 194 1.26 -6.76 21.34
N ARG A 195 0.96 -6.37 22.59
CA ARG A 195 -0.32 -5.72 22.92
C ARG A 195 -0.51 -4.41 22.18
N TYR A 196 0.56 -3.63 21.98
CA TYR A 196 0.52 -2.40 21.18
C TYR A 196 0.17 -2.71 19.71
N LEU A 197 0.80 -3.73 19.12
CA LEU A 197 0.48 -4.15 17.75
C LEU A 197 -0.99 -4.57 17.62
N GLU A 198 -1.48 -5.38 18.55
CA GLU A 198 -2.89 -5.80 18.56
C GLU A 198 -3.87 -4.62 18.70
N ALA A 199 -3.57 -3.68 19.60
CA ALA A 199 -4.38 -2.48 19.84
C ALA A 199 -4.45 -1.57 18.61
N THR A 200 -3.34 -1.47 17.88
CA THR A 200 -3.24 -0.68 16.65
C THR A 200 -3.71 -1.42 15.41
N GLY A 201 -4.12 -2.69 15.54
CA GLY A 201 -4.55 -3.53 14.42
C GLY A 201 -3.41 -3.97 13.51
N GLN A 202 -2.17 -3.84 13.97
CA GLN A 202 -0.98 -4.33 13.29
C GLN A 202 -0.84 -5.84 13.51
N PRO A 203 -0.20 -6.55 12.57
CA PRO A 203 -0.04 -7.98 12.69
C PRO A 203 1.00 -8.36 13.75
N THR A 204 0.75 -9.45 14.47
CA THR A 204 1.68 -10.01 15.47
C THR A 204 2.41 -11.26 15.01
N SER A 205 2.00 -11.82 13.87
CA SER A 205 2.55 -13.01 13.23
C SER A 205 2.13 -13.10 11.77
N VAL A 206 2.64 -14.10 11.04
CA VAL A 206 2.31 -14.33 9.61
C VAL A 206 1.54 -15.62 9.45
N ASN A 207 0.28 -15.55 9.00
CA ASN A 207 -0.45 -16.75 8.62
C ASN A 207 -0.11 -17.13 7.18
N VAL A 208 0.14 -18.41 6.97
CA VAL A 208 0.35 -19.04 5.67
C VAL A 208 -1.02 -19.39 5.09
N PHE A 209 -1.34 -18.82 3.93
CA PHE A 209 -2.57 -19.11 3.20
C PHE A 209 -2.35 -20.17 2.11
N GLU A 210 -1.22 -20.09 1.43
CA GLU A 210 -0.86 -21.00 0.36
C GLU A 210 0.64 -21.26 0.39
N VAL A 211 1.03 -22.47 -0.01
CA VAL A 211 2.42 -22.87 -0.18
C VAL A 211 2.59 -23.27 -1.64
N ILE A 212 3.54 -22.64 -2.32
CA ILE A 212 3.84 -22.87 -3.73
C ILE A 212 4.49 -24.24 -3.90
N ASP A 213 4.09 -24.99 -4.92
CA ASP A 213 4.69 -26.27 -5.25
C ASP A 213 6.17 -26.13 -5.64
N ASN A 214 6.99 -27.09 -5.22
CA ASN A 214 8.45 -27.12 -5.38
C ASN A 214 9.19 -25.96 -4.69
N SER A 215 8.58 -25.33 -3.68
CA SER A 215 9.22 -24.29 -2.86
C SER A 215 10.03 -24.86 -1.68
N ALA A 216 10.89 -24.03 -1.11
CA ALA A 216 11.59 -24.34 0.14
C ALA A 216 10.61 -24.60 1.29
N GLY A 217 9.52 -23.83 1.35
CA GLY A 217 8.46 -24.01 2.33
C GLY A 217 7.76 -25.35 2.22
N GLN A 218 7.40 -25.78 1.00
CA GLN A 218 6.79 -27.09 0.78
C GLN A 218 7.75 -28.22 1.15
N ALA A 219 9.02 -28.13 0.72
CA ALA A 219 10.03 -29.14 1.00
C ALA A 219 10.30 -29.30 2.51
N ALA A 220 10.17 -28.22 3.27
CA ALA A 220 10.29 -28.20 4.72
C ALA A 220 9.00 -28.60 5.48
N GLY A 221 7.90 -28.81 4.75
CA GLY A 221 6.63 -29.25 5.33
C GLY A 221 5.76 -28.13 5.89
N LEU A 222 5.92 -26.88 5.43
CA LEU A 222 4.95 -25.82 5.68
C LEU A 222 3.60 -26.19 5.04
N GLN A 223 2.53 -25.79 5.72
CA GLN A 223 1.16 -26.06 5.31
C GLN A 223 0.31 -24.79 5.38
N PRO A 224 -0.72 -24.67 4.53
CA PRO A 224 -1.78 -23.67 4.74
C PRO A 224 -2.37 -23.78 6.14
N GLY A 225 -2.52 -22.64 6.82
CA GLY A 225 -2.96 -22.56 8.21
C GLY A 225 -1.83 -22.45 9.23
N ASP A 226 -0.58 -22.67 8.82
CA ASP A 226 0.57 -22.41 9.68
C ASP A 226 0.69 -20.92 10.02
N GLU A 227 1.10 -20.64 11.24
CA GLU A 227 1.44 -19.30 11.68
C GLU A 227 2.94 -19.22 11.94
N ILE A 228 3.65 -18.42 11.15
CA ILE A 228 5.07 -18.17 11.35
C ILE A 228 5.21 -17.08 12.40
N VAL A 229 5.87 -17.43 13.50
CA VAL A 229 6.13 -16.55 14.64
C VAL A 229 7.61 -16.22 14.79
N GLY A 230 8.51 -17.03 14.22
CA GLY A 230 9.95 -16.80 14.29
C GLY A 230 10.70 -17.31 13.08
N TYR A 231 11.84 -16.68 12.79
CA TYR A 231 12.75 -17.06 11.70
C TYR A 231 14.19 -16.83 12.13
N ASN A 232 15.00 -17.88 12.10
CA ASN A 232 16.40 -17.91 12.53
C ASN A 232 16.62 -17.30 13.94
N GLY A 233 15.72 -17.60 14.88
CA GLY A 233 15.76 -17.07 16.24
C GLY A 233 15.29 -15.61 16.39
N ALA A 234 14.95 -14.92 15.29
CA ALA A 234 14.34 -13.60 15.33
C ALA A 234 12.81 -13.70 15.32
N ARG A 235 12.13 -12.89 16.12
CA ARG A 235 10.66 -12.83 16.17
C ARG A 235 10.09 -12.15 14.92
N VAL A 236 9.07 -12.76 14.33
CA VAL A 236 8.38 -12.30 13.12
C VAL A 236 6.99 -11.78 13.49
N TYR A 237 6.69 -10.54 13.11
CA TYR A 237 5.37 -9.92 13.37
C TYR A 237 4.58 -9.69 12.09
N SER A 238 5.27 -9.48 10.97
CA SER A 238 4.65 -9.23 9.68
C SER A 238 5.34 -9.99 8.55
N LEU A 239 4.64 -10.13 7.41
CA LEU A 239 5.18 -10.76 6.21
C LEU A 239 6.42 -9.99 5.71
N ARG A 240 6.44 -8.67 5.94
CA ARG A 240 7.57 -7.82 5.59
C ARG A 240 8.80 -8.13 6.44
N ASP A 241 8.62 -8.36 7.74
CA ASP A 241 9.73 -8.76 8.61
C ASP A 241 10.29 -10.11 8.19
N LEU A 242 9.41 -11.06 7.88
CA LEU A 242 9.81 -12.36 7.37
C LEU A 242 10.63 -12.23 6.08
N GLN A 243 10.19 -11.41 5.13
CA GLN A 243 10.95 -11.16 3.89
C GLN A 243 12.32 -10.54 4.16
N ALA A 244 12.39 -9.51 5.02
CA ALA A 244 13.67 -8.91 5.38
C ALA A 244 14.62 -9.94 6.01
N LEU A 245 14.10 -10.78 6.91
CA LEU A 245 14.87 -11.84 7.54
C LEU A 245 15.31 -12.90 6.54
N THR A 246 14.54 -13.27 5.52
CA THR A 246 14.97 -14.24 4.50
C THR A 246 16.16 -13.77 3.67
N ILE A 247 16.34 -12.46 3.52
CA ILE A 247 17.45 -11.85 2.78
C ILE A 247 18.71 -11.71 3.66
N ASP A 248 18.54 -11.60 4.98
CA ASP A 248 19.61 -11.31 5.93
C ASP A 248 20.42 -12.55 6.35
N GLY A 249 21.37 -12.98 5.51
CA GLY A 249 22.28 -14.10 5.81
C GLY A 249 22.85 -14.78 4.56
N GLU A 250 23.43 -15.97 4.73
CA GLU A 250 24.00 -16.72 3.61
C GLU A 250 22.91 -17.48 2.81
N PRO A 251 22.76 -17.26 1.49
CA PRO A 251 21.78 -17.96 0.69
C PRO A 251 21.94 -19.48 0.76
N GLY A 252 20.83 -20.20 1.00
CA GLY A 252 20.82 -21.65 1.08
C GLY A 252 21.26 -22.25 2.42
N GLU A 253 21.68 -21.45 3.40
CA GLU A 253 21.98 -21.95 4.74
C GLU A 253 20.73 -22.54 5.40
N SER A 254 20.88 -23.59 6.21
CA SER A 254 19.75 -24.18 6.91
C SER A 254 19.34 -23.30 8.10
N VAL A 255 18.15 -22.69 8.03
CA VAL A 255 17.60 -21.83 9.09
C VAL A 255 16.43 -22.51 9.80
N ALA A 256 16.31 -22.25 11.10
CA ALA A 256 15.15 -22.65 11.89
C ALA A 256 13.98 -21.68 11.65
N VAL A 257 12.78 -22.20 11.48
CA VAL A 257 11.54 -21.42 11.37
C VAL A 257 10.58 -21.92 12.45
N ASP A 258 10.19 -21.00 13.32
CA ASP A 258 9.26 -21.26 14.41
C ASP A 258 7.84 -21.00 13.92
N ILE A 259 7.00 -22.03 13.97
CA ILE A 259 5.61 -21.98 13.53
C ILE A 259 4.67 -22.43 14.63
N VAL A 260 3.40 -22.04 14.51
CA VAL A 260 2.30 -22.55 15.30
C VAL A 260 1.31 -23.22 14.35
N ARG A 261 1.06 -24.51 14.54
CA ARG A 261 0.09 -25.30 13.77
C ARG A 261 -0.94 -25.87 14.73
N ASP A 262 -2.21 -25.59 14.48
CA ASP A 262 -3.32 -26.01 15.35
C ASP A 262 -3.12 -25.63 16.83
N GLY A 263 -2.49 -24.48 17.07
CA GLY A 263 -2.16 -23.98 18.42
C GLY A 263 -0.94 -24.65 19.07
N GLN A 264 -0.26 -25.57 18.40
CA GLN A 264 0.96 -26.20 18.89
C GLN A 264 2.20 -25.55 18.29
N PRO A 265 3.17 -25.11 19.12
CA PRO A 265 4.43 -24.59 18.62
C PRO A 265 5.27 -25.73 18.02
N MET A 266 5.79 -25.51 16.83
CA MET A 266 6.65 -26.43 16.10
C MET A 266 7.84 -25.66 15.52
N GLN A 267 8.95 -26.34 15.32
CA GLN A 267 10.12 -25.79 14.65
C GLN A 267 10.44 -26.65 13.44
N ILE A 268 10.60 -26.01 12.29
CA ILE A 268 11.01 -26.67 11.04
C ILE A 268 12.31 -26.03 10.54
N TYR A 269 13.03 -26.76 9.69
CA TYR A 269 14.29 -26.27 9.11
C TYR A 269 14.16 -26.22 7.60
N MET A 270 14.66 -25.14 6.99
CA MET A 270 14.63 -24.97 5.55
C MET A 270 15.82 -24.15 5.07
N PRO A 271 16.24 -24.28 3.79
CA PRO A 271 17.26 -23.41 3.24
C PRO A 271 16.76 -21.95 3.20
N ARG A 272 17.63 -21.02 3.59
CA ARG A 272 17.38 -19.59 3.49
C ARG A 272 17.17 -19.18 2.03
N GLY A 273 16.16 -18.35 1.81
CA GLY A 273 15.83 -17.80 0.51
C GLY A 273 14.31 -17.64 0.35
N PRO A 274 13.80 -17.66 -0.88
CA PRO A 274 12.36 -17.55 -1.13
C PRO A 274 11.64 -18.77 -0.54
N LEU A 275 10.78 -18.51 0.44
CA LEU A 275 10.02 -19.55 1.14
C LEU A 275 8.93 -20.16 0.25
N GLY A 276 8.47 -19.41 -0.75
CA GLY A 276 7.37 -19.79 -1.65
C GLY A 276 6.04 -19.94 -0.90
N ILE A 277 5.70 -18.94 -0.09
CA ILE A 277 4.41 -18.87 0.61
C ILE A 277 3.65 -17.62 0.21
N THR A 278 2.33 -17.72 0.19
CA THR A 278 1.43 -16.56 0.22
C THR A 278 0.81 -16.50 1.61
N GLY A 279 0.77 -15.31 2.19
CA GLY A 279 0.29 -15.14 3.55
C GLY A 279 -0.11 -13.71 3.85
N GLY A 280 -0.57 -13.52 5.08
CA GLY A 280 -1.00 -12.23 5.60
C GLY A 280 -0.73 -12.13 7.09
N GLY A 281 -0.53 -10.91 7.57
CA GLY A 281 -0.32 -10.68 8.99
C GLY A 281 -1.57 -11.01 9.81
N ARG A 282 -1.42 -11.64 10.98
CA ARG A 282 -2.52 -11.84 11.94
C ARG A 282 -2.82 -10.53 12.66
N GLY A 283 -3.80 -9.78 12.20
CA GLY A 283 -4.29 -8.57 12.86
C GLY A 283 -5.82 -8.46 12.78
N ARG A 284 -6.42 -7.68 13.67
CA ARG A 284 -7.87 -7.38 13.68
C ARG A 284 -8.22 -6.54 12.45
N GLY A 285 -8.42 -7.21 11.32
CA GLY A 285 -8.89 -6.65 10.06
C GLY A 285 -7.78 -6.26 9.09
N THR A 286 -7.33 -7.19 8.26
CA THR A 286 -7.14 -7.06 6.80
C THR A 286 -6.37 -8.28 6.28
N ALA A 287 -7.08 -9.22 5.66
CA ALA A 287 -6.44 -10.23 4.82
C ALA A 287 -5.89 -9.48 3.59
N THR A 288 -4.59 -9.17 3.61
CA THR A 288 -3.91 -8.65 2.42
C THR A 288 -3.26 -9.84 1.74
N ALA A 289 -3.84 -10.29 0.63
CA ALA A 289 -3.17 -11.22 -0.27
C ALA A 289 -2.04 -10.46 -0.97
N VAL A 290 -0.80 -10.74 -0.60
CA VAL A 290 0.39 -10.20 -1.27
C VAL A 290 1.06 -11.35 -2.00
N TYR A 291 1.10 -11.27 -3.32
CA TYR A 291 1.84 -12.18 -4.19
C TYR A 291 3.34 -11.98 -3.95
N VAL A 292 4.04 -13.06 -3.60
CA VAL A 292 5.49 -13.09 -3.33
C VAL A 292 6.20 -13.79 -4.50
N PRO A 293 6.87 -13.06 -5.42
CA PRO A 293 7.75 -13.67 -6.42
C PRO A 293 9.09 -14.12 -5.82
#